data_AF-A0A379C8C3-F1
#
_entry.id   AF-A0A379C8C3-F1
#
_cell.length_a   1.000
_cell.length_b   1.000
_cell.length_c   1.000
_cell.angle_alpha   90.00
_cell.angle_beta   90.00
_cell.angle_gamma   90.00
#
_symmetry.space_group_name_H-M   'P 1'
#
loop_
_entity.id
_entity.type
_entity.pdbx_description
1 polymer ?
#
loop_
_entity_poly.entity_id
_entity_poly.type
_entity_poly.pdbx_seq_one_letter_code
_entity_poly.pdbx_strand_id
1 'polypeptide(L)'
;MFKLIIKILVSALAILVASWLPGGFKVDSFGVAISAAVVIGLLDWAINRFTGIDASPFGRGSVGFIAAAIILFITGKLVDGFQVTIIGAVVGAVILGIVDIFIPADKRPI
;
A
#
# COMPACT_ATOMS: atom_id res chain seq x y z
N MET A 1 -7.64 -11.47 11.20
CA MET A 1 -6.70 -12.22 10.32
C MET A 1 -7.20 -12.34 8.87
N PHE A 2 -8.42 -12.83 8.61
CA PHE A 2 -8.92 -13.00 7.22
C PHE A 2 -9.00 -11.70 6.40
N LYS A 3 -9.36 -10.56 7.02
CA LYS A 3 -9.34 -9.23 6.38
C LYS A 3 -7.95 -8.70 6.03
N LEU A 4 -6.93 -9.10 6.80
CA LEU A 4 -5.54 -8.73 6.54
C LEU A 4 -5.06 -9.39 5.24
N ILE A 5 -5.46 -10.64 5.03
CA ILE A 5 -5.19 -11.40 3.81
C ILE A 5 -5.90 -10.77 2.60
N ILE A 6 -7.18 -10.37 2.74
CA ILE A 6 -7.93 -9.68 1.67
C ILE A 6 -7.31 -8.31 1.34
N LYS A 7 -6.90 -7.54 2.35
CA LYS A 7 -6.18 -6.26 2.14
C LYS A 7 -4.85 -6.48 1.42
N ILE A 8 -4.05 -7.47 1.84
CA ILE A 8 -2.78 -7.82 1.19
C ILE A 8 -3.01 -8.19 -0.28
N LEU A 9 -4.04 -8.99 -0.59
CA LEU A 9 -4.35 -9.40 -1.96
C LEU A 9 -4.86 -8.24 -2.82
N VAL A 10 -5.70 -7.37 -2.28
CA VAL A 10 -6.27 -6.23 -3.02
C VAL A 10 -5.23 -5.12 -3.22
N SER A 11 -4.37 -4.85 -2.23
CA SER A 11 -3.22 -3.95 -2.37
C SER A 11 -2.17 -4.50 -3.35
N ALA A 12 -1.95 -5.82 -3.39
CA ALA A 12 -1.10 -6.45 -4.41
C ALA A 12 -1.64 -6.22 -5.83
N LEU A 13 -2.96 -6.32 -6.01
CA LEU A 13 -3.62 -6.04 -7.27
C LEU A 13 -3.48 -4.55 -7.66
N ALA A 14 -3.61 -3.64 -6.69
CA ALA A 14 -3.42 -2.21 -6.90
C ALA A 14 -2.00 -1.86 -7.37
N ILE A 15 -0.99 -2.51 -6.79
CA ILE A 15 0.42 -2.33 -7.15
C ILE A 15 0.69 -2.89 -8.56
N LEU A 16 0.09 -4.02 -8.91
CA LEU A 16 0.13 -4.57 -10.27
C LEU A 16 -0.45 -3.60 -11.29
N VAL A 17 -1.60 -2.98 -10.99
CA VAL A 17 -2.19 -1.94 -11.85
C VAL A 17 -1.30 -0.69 -11.90
N ALA A 18 -0.71 -0.28 -10.78
CA ALA A 18 0.21 0.86 -10.72
C ALA A 18 1.52 0.61 -11.50
N SER A 19 1.96 -0.64 -11.61
CA SER A 19 3.17 -1.02 -12.35
C SER A 19 3.07 -0.79 -13.87
N TRP A 20 1.84 -0.61 -14.39
CA TRP A 20 1.61 -0.30 -15.81
C TRP A 20 1.67 1.21 -16.11
N LEU A 21 1.78 2.07 -15.08
CA LEU A 21 1.95 3.50 -15.27
C LEU A 21 3.41 3.83 -15.62
N PRO A 22 3.66 4.55 -16.72
CA PRO A 22 5.01 4.96 -17.08
C PRO A 22 5.67 5.80 -15.97
N GLY A 23 6.86 5.39 -15.52
CA GLY A 23 7.79 6.25 -14.76
C GLY A 23 7.66 6.29 -13.23
N GLY A 24 6.84 5.44 -12.60
CA GLY A 24 6.64 5.45 -11.14
C GLY A 24 7.04 4.18 -10.39
N PHE A 25 6.81 3.02 -11.01
CA PHE A 25 6.91 1.71 -10.38
C PHE A 25 7.59 0.73 -11.34
N LYS A 26 8.46 -0.11 -10.81
CA LYS A 26 8.98 -1.28 -11.52
C LYS A 26 8.80 -2.50 -10.62
N VAL A 27 8.20 -3.54 -11.18
CA VAL A 27 7.96 -4.81 -10.49
C VAL A 27 8.47 -5.92 -11.39
N ASP A 28 9.55 -6.57 -10.97
CA ASP A 28 10.27 -7.51 -11.84
C ASP A 28 9.53 -8.85 -12.06
N SER A 29 8.64 -9.26 -11.14
CA SER A 29 7.83 -10.47 -11.30
C SER A 29 6.59 -10.49 -10.39
N PHE A 30 5.68 -11.44 -10.63
CA PHE A 30 4.51 -11.67 -9.76
C PHE A 30 4.91 -12.03 -8.32
N GLY A 31 5.99 -12.80 -8.14
CA GLY A 31 6.51 -13.13 -6.81
C GLY A 31 7.00 -11.89 -6.05
N VAL A 32 7.66 -10.97 -6.75
CA VAL A 32 8.06 -9.68 -6.20
C VAL A 32 6.83 -8.87 -5.79
N ALA A 33 5.78 -8.82 -6.60
CA ALA A 33 4.53 -8.13 -6.27
C ALA A 33 3.90 -8.65 -4.96
N ILE A 34 3.88 -9.97 -4.77
CA ILE A 34 3.40 -10.59 -3.53
C ILE A 34 4.27 -10.19 -2.35
N SER A 35 5.60 -10.27 -2.48
CA SER A 35 6.52 -9.90 -1.39
C SER A 35 6.40 -8.42 -1.00
N ALA A 36 6.25 -7.52 -1.98
CA ALA A 36 5.98 -6.11 -1.77
C ALA A 36 4.66 -5.91 -1.02
N ALA A 37 3.59 -6.58 -1.41
CA ALA A 37 2.30 -6.48 -0.74
C ALA A 37 2.34 -6.96 0.72
N VAL A 38 3.11 -8.03 1.01
CA VAL A 38 3.33 -8.52 2.37
C VAL A 38 4.05 -7.46 3.21
N VAL A 39 5.14 -6.88 2.69
CA VAL A 39 5.91 -5.83 3.39
C VAL A 39 5.05 -4.59 3.64
N ILE A 40 4.26 -4.15 2.66
CA ILE A 40 3.33 -3.01 2.80
C ILE A 40 2.31 -3.28 3.90
N GLY A 41 1.72 -4.48 3.94
CA GLY A 41 0.77 -4.87 4.98
C GLY A 41 1.40 -4.92 6.37
N LEU A 42 2.65 -5.37 6.48
CA LEU A 42 3.40 -5.39 7.75
C LEU A 42 3.72 -3.97 8.23
N LEU A 43 4.14 -3.09 7.33
CA LEU A 43 4.45 -1.69 7.66
C LEU A 43 3.21 -0.91 8.07
N ASP A 44 2.08 -1.11 7.38
CA ASP A 44 0.80 -0.52 7.75
C ASP A 44 0.35 -0.99 9.15
N TRP A 45 0.48 -2.29 9.43
CA TRP A 45 0.19 -2.82 10.76
C TRP A 45 1.11 -2.23 11.83
N ALA A 46 2.41 -2.12 11.56
CA ALA A 46 3.38 -1.55 12.49
C ALA A 46 3.05 -0.08 12.79
N ILE A 47 2.84 0.74 11.76
CA ILE A 47 2.49 2.16 11.92
C ILE A 47 1.21 2.31 12.73
N ASN A 48 0.16 1.55 12.40
CA ASN A 48 -1.10 1.56 13.14
C ASN A 48 -0.91 1.14 14.60
N ARG A 49 -0.07 0.13 14.86
CA ARG A 49 0.15 -0.37 16.22
C ARG A 49 0.83 0.64 17.13
N PHE A 50 1.77 1.44 16.60
CA PHE A 50 2.54 2.42 17.36
C PHE A 50 1.90 3.80 17.40
N THR A 51 1.22 4.22 16.33
CA THR A 51 0.66 5.57 16.20
C THR A 51 -0.86 5.65 16.31
N GLY A 52 -1.56 4.51 16.20
CA GLY A 52 -3.02 4.47 16.07
C GLY A 52 -3.55 4.96 14.72
N ILE A 53 -2.66 5.32 13.79
CA ILE A 53 -2.99 5.79 12.45
C ILE A 53 -2.97 4.59 11.51
N ASP A 54 -4.08 4.25 10.87
CA ASP A 54 -4.02 3.32 9.75
C ASP A 54 -3.59 4.07 8.49
N ALA A 55 -2.68 3.46 7.74
CA ALA A 55 -2.08 4.05 6.55
C ALA A 55 -2.91 3.76 5.29
N SER A 56 -4.23 3.57 5.43
CA SER A 56 -5.14 3.56 4.30
C SER A 56 -5.39 5.01 3.86
N PRO A 57 -5.13 5.38 2.59
CA PRO A 57 -5.41 6.72 2.09
C PRO A 57 -6.90 7.05 2.12
N PHE A 58 -7.75 6.03 1.97
CA PHE A 58 -9.19 6.22 1.93
C PHE A 58 -9.78 6.35 3.34
N GLY A 59 -10.70 7.31 3.52
CA GLY A 59 -11.41 7.53 4.78
C GLY A 59 -10.56 8.16 5.90
N ARG A 60 -9.29 8.54 5.66
CA ARG A 60 -8.37 9.08 6.69
C ARG A 60 -7.67 10.38 6.32
N GLY A 61 -8.09 11.01 5.22
CA GLY A 61 -7.57 12.31 4.77
C GLY A 61 -6.07 12.27 4.43
N SER A 62 -5.42 13.43 4.55
CA SER A 62 -4.01 13.63 4.16
C SER A 62 -3.02 12.76 4.94
N VAL A 63 -3.34 12.42 6.19
CA VAL A 63 -2.44 11.64 7.06
C VAL A 63 -2.32 10.20 6.56
N GLY A 64 -3.44 9.55 6.24
CA GLY A 64 -3.45 8.20 5.66
C GLY A 64 -2.77 8.16 4.29
N PHE A 65 -2.97 9.20 3.49
CA PHE A 65 -2.33 9.35 2.19
C PHE A 65 -0.80 9.45 2.28
N ILE A 66 -0.28 10.33 3.15
CA ILE A 66 1.15 10.50 3.36
C ILE A 66 1.76 9.20 3.93
N ALA A 67 1.08 8.57 4.88
CA ALA A 67 1.52 7.30 5.44
C ALA A 67 1.63 6.20 4.37
N ALA A 68 0.65 6.06 3.48
CA ALA A 68 0.70 5.11 2.38
C ALA A 68 1.86 5.38 1.41
N ALA A 69 2.10 6.65 1.07
CA ALA A 69 3.22 7.03 0.21
C ALA A 69 4.57 6.68 0.86
N ILE A 70 4.72 6.94 2.16
CA ILE A 70 5.92 6.56 2.92
C ILE A 70 6.09 5.03 2.93
N ILE A 71 5.03 4.27 3.16
CA ILE A 71 5.08 2.81 3.16
C ILE A 71 5.51 2.27 1.80
N LEU A 72 4.95 2.76 0.71
CA LEU A 72 5.33 2.36 -0.65
C LEU A 72 6.81 2.65 -0.93
N PHE A 73 7.28 3.83 -0.53
CA PHE A 73 8.67 4.23 -0.70
C PHE A 73 9.63 3.36 0.12
N ILE A 74 9.28 3.04 1.38
CA ILE A 74 10.08 2.17 2.23
C ILE A 74 10.09 0.73 1.67
N THR A 75 8.94 0.25 1.21
CA THR A 75 8.82 -1.09 0.61
C THR A 75 9.75 -1.24 -0.59
N GLY A 76 9.88 -0.19 -1.41
CA GLY A 76 10.81 -0.16 -2.54
C GLY A 76 12.30 -0.33 -2.18
N LYS A 77 12.64 -0.18 -0.90
CA LYS A 77 13.99 -0.41 -0.38
C LYS A 77 14.14 -1.75 0.35
N LEU A 78 13.03 -2.36 0.75
CA LEU A 78 13.01 -3.62 1.50
C LEU A 78 12.82 -4.84 0.61
N VAL A 79 12.27 -4.65 -0.59
CA VAL A 79 11.93 -5.74 -1.50
C VAL A 79 12.73 -5.61 -2.79
N ASP A 80 13.64 -6.55 -3.00
CA ASP A 80 14.41 -6.65 -4.23
C ASP A 80 13.48 -6.88 -5.44
N GLY A 81 13.69 -6.10 -6.49
CA GLY A 81 12.88 -6.10 -7.70
C GLY A 81 11.60 -5.28 -7.64
N PHE A 82 11.28 -4.65 -6.49
CA PHE A 82 10.22 -3.65 -6.37
C PHE A 82 10.85 -2.26 -6.30
N GLN A 83 10.90 -1.53 -7.41
CA GLN A 83 11.49 -0.19 -7.44
C GLN A 83 10.39 0.87 -7.51
N VAL A 84 10.51 1.86 -6.64
CA VAL A 84 9.56 2.96 -6.50
C VAL A 84 10.31 4.27 -6.40
N THR A 85 9.96 5.23 -7.26
CA THR A 85 10.44 6.60 -7.13
C THR A 85 9.60 7.36 -6.11
N ILE A 86 10.06 8.52 -5.65
CA ILE A 86 9.27 9.36 -4.72
C ILE A 86 7.93 9.76 -5.37
N ILE A 87 7.96 10.16 -6.65
CA ILE A 87 6.76 10.51 -7.41
C ILE A 87 5.88 9.26 -7.59
N GLY A 88 6.50 8.11 -7.89
CA GLY A 88 5.83 6.83 -7.91
C GLY A 88 5.07 6.57 -6.62
N ALA A 89 5.71 6.65 -5.47
CA ALA A 89 5.09 6.40 -4.17
C ALA A 89 3.85 7.28 -3.92
N VAL A 90 3.90 8.56 -4.28
CA VAL A 90 2.76 9.48 -4.19
C VAL A 90 1.62 9.03 -5.12
N VAL A 91 1.93 8.73 -6.38
CA VAL A 91 0.94 8.24 -7.35
C VAL A 91 0.35 6.90 -6.92
N GLY A 92 1.16 5.97 -6.41
CA GLY A 92 0.68 4.69 -5.89
C GLY A 92 -0.18 4.84 -4.64
N ALA A 93 0.09 5.84 -3.79
CA ALA A 93 -0.79 6.15 -2.66
C ALA A 93 -2.16 6.66 -3.13
N VAL A 94 -2.22 7.40 -4.25
CA VAL A 94 -3.52 7.76 -4.87
C VAL A 94 -4.25 6.51 -5.34
N ILE A 95 -3.55 5.62 -6.04
CA ILE A 95 -4.13 4.38 -6.57
C ILE A 95 -4.61 3.46 -5.45
N LEU A 96 -3.78 3.26 -4.42
CA LEU A 96 -4.18 2.51 -3.21
C LEU A 96 -5.40 3.13 -2.56
N GLY A 97 -5.50 4.46 -2.51
CA GLY A 97 -6.67 5.16 -2.00
C GLY A 97 -7.94 4.85 -2.80
N ILE A 98 -7.85 4.82 -4.14
CA ILE A 98 -8.98 4.47 -5.00
C ILE A 98 -9.36 2.98 -4.83
N VAL A 99 -8.37 2.10 -4.73
CA VAL A 99 -8.61 0.66 -4.59
C VAL A 99 -9.19 0.33 -3.20
N ASP A 100 -8.73 1.01 -2.16
CA ASP A 100 -9.22 0.85 -0.78
C ASP A 100 -10.72 1.18 -0.65
N ILE A 101 -11.32 1.93 -1.57
CA ILE A 101 -12.77 2.20 -1.62
C ILE A 101 -13.58 0.91 -1.75
N PHE A 102 -13.06 -0.04 -2.53
CA PHE A 102 -13.70 -1.32 -2.78
C PHE A 102 -13.44 -2.34 -1.67
N ILE A 103 -12.54 -2.02 -0.74
CA ILE A 103 -12.29 -2.83 0.45
C ILE A 103 -13.22 -2.32 1.56
N PRO A 104 -14.14 -3.15 2.07
CA PRO A 104 -15.04 -2.72 3.14
C PRO A 104 -14.24 -2.27 4.37
N ALA A 105 -14.30 -0.97 4.67
CA ALA A 105 -13.71 -0.40 5.86
C ALA A 105 -14.53 -0.84 7.08
N ASP A 106 -13.87 -1.42 8.08
CA ASP A 106 -14.51 -1.69 9.36
C ASP A 106 -14.84 -0.37 10.06
N LYS A 107 -16.13 -0.11 10.27
CA LYS A 107 -16.57 0.80 11.32
C LYS A 107 -16.12 0.16 12.64
N ARG A 108 -15.01 0.62 13.21
CA ARG A 108 -14.73 0.33 14.62
C ARG A 108 -15.87 0.97 15.42
N PRO A 109 -16.56 0.22 16.30
CA PRO A 109 -17.47 0.85 17.24
C PRO A 109 -16.61 1.80 18.09
N ILE A 110 -16.95 3.09 17.99
CA ILE A 110 -16.52 4.14 18.90
C ILE A 110 -16.89 3.78 20.34
#